data_AF-A0A1J5SDC4-F1
#
_entry.id   AF-A0A1J5SDC4-F1
#
_cell.length_a   1.000
_cell.length_b   1.000
_cell.length_c   1.000
_cell.angle_alpha   90.00
_cell.angle_beta   90.00
_cell.angle_gamma   90.00
#
_symmetry.space_group_name_H-M   'P 1'
#
loop_
_entity.id
_entity.type
_entity.pdbx_description
1 polymer ?
#
loop_
_entity_poly.entity_id
_entity_poly.type
_entity_poly.pdbx_seq_one_letter_code
_entity_poly.pdbx_strand_id
1 'polypeptide(L)'
;MSSYPLPDGPHNDPWKSLLPACFAVVDEVVREHGVAFPIQIGGGSMLLRRYGHRKSRDLDLFVTDARLVRWCSPRVNEAAADLFADYGEEATAVKLVTGLQEVDIIAVAPVITDDAVEPATLLGRDVLIERPREILAKKIVYRGRTFQPRDVFDLACTAFAEPEEVAAILPWLNLTHLDDLDARLAEIEPILGRDLADKVDAAPAFEPIMGPCLDIVRGVLLAWRENLTPKVQTPPFPRGSHRALYSKDGETVVIKEWDAGKGRFDKIGNPLGPAIVSPKGSAFLLHGVEMTEEDWRNHPEVAAAL
;
A
#
# COMPACT_ATOMS: atom_id res chain seq x y z
N MET A 1 13.82 -23.52 9.91
CA MET A 1 13.34 -22.14 9.71
C MET A 1 12.33 -21.85 10.79
N SER A 2 12.38 -20.68 11.41
CA SER A 2 11.34 -20.27 12.37
C SER A 2 9.98 -20.24 11.66
N SER A 3 8.93 -20.73 12.31
CA SER A 3 7.56 -20.50 11.85
C SER A 3 7.11 -19.12 12.32
N TYR A 4 6.52 -18.33 11.43
CA TYR A 4 5.92 -17.04 11.77
C TYR A 4 4.42 -17.20 12.03
N PRO A 5 3.81 -16.39 12.91
CA PRO A 5 4.44 -15.36 13.73
C PRO A 5 5.36 -15.95 14.82
N LEU A 6 6.42 -15.22 15.18
CA LEU A 6 7.16 -15.54 16.40
C LEU A 6 6.20 -15.47 17.60
N PRO A 7 6.33 -16.35 18.60
CA PRO A 7 5.56 -16.24 19.83
C PRO A 7 5.77 -14.87 20.47
N ASP A 8 4.71 -14.33 21.07
CA ASP A 8 4.81 -13.13 21.90
C ASP A 8 5.70 -13.41 23.12
N GLY A 9 7.00 -13.23 22.96
CA GLY A 9 8.00 -13.41 24.01
C GLY A 9 8.27 -12.11 24.78
N PRO A 10 9.14 -12.19 25.80
CA PRO A 10 9.70 -11.03 26.49
C PRO A 10 10.71 -10.29 25.60
N HIS A 11 10.67 -10.48 24.27
CA HIS A 11 11.39 -9.66 23.31
C HIS A 11 11.12 -8.21 23.73
N ASN A 12 12.19 -7.54 24.17
CA ASN A 12 12.21 -6.23 24.79
C ASN A 12 11.85 -5.18 23.74
N ASP A 13 10.61 -5.27 23.28
CA ASP A 13 10.04 -4.48 22.21
C ASP A 13 9.61 -3.16 22.82
N PRO A 14 10.34 -2.05 22.59
CA PRO A 14 10.08 -0.81 23.29
C PRO A 14 8.66 -0.29 23.05
N TRP A 15 8.05 -0.62 21.90
CA TRP A 15 6.67 -0.24 21.60
C TRP A 15 5.64 -0.77 22.61
N LYS A 16 5.89 -1.89 23.29
CA LYS A 16 4.94 -2.47 24.26
C LYS A 16 4.71 -1.55 25.47
N SER A 17 5.69 -0.72 25.84
CA SER A 17 5.53 0.24 26.95
C SER A 17 4.57 1.38 26.62
N LEU A 18 4.23 1.59 25.34
CA LEU A 18 3.26 2.61 24.91
C LEU A 18 1.81 2.15 25.05
N LEU A 19 1.57 0.83 25.12
CA LEU A 19 0.21 0.27 25.13
C LEU A 19 -0.68 0.83 26.27
N PRO A 20 -0.21 0.92 27.54
CA PRO A 20 -1.06 1.46 28.60
C PRO A 20 -1.47 2.91 28.35
N ALA A 21 -0.55 3.76 27.90
CA ALA A 21 -0.84 5.16 27.62
C ALA A 21 -1.76 5.30 26.41
N CYS A 22 -1.50 4.54 25.35
CA CYS A 22 -2.35 4.50 24.17
C CYS A 22 -3.78 4.05 24.49
N PHE A 23 -3.95 3.03 25.34
CA PHE A 23 -5.26 2.55 25.75
C PHE A 23 -6.01 3.57 26.60
N ALA A 24 -5.32 4.30 27.49
CA ALA A 24 -5.94 5.37 28.26
C ALA A 24 -6.53 6.48 27.35
N VAL A 25 -5.79 6.88 26.32
CA VAL A 25 -6.27 7.86 25.32
C VAL A 25 -7.52 7.36 24.60
N VAL A 26 -7.51 6.11 24.14
CA VAL A 26 -8.65 5.48 23.46
C VAL A 26 -9.85 5.36 24.40
N ASP A 27 -9.64 4.96 25.65
CA ASP A 27 -10.70 4.80 26.65
C ASP A 27 -11.39 6.12 26.97
N GLU A 28 -10.63 7.21 27.02
CA GLU A 28 -11.21 8.54 27.16
C GLU A 28 -12.11 8.91 25.99
N VAL A 29 -11.69 8.65 24.74
CA VAL A 29 -12.54 8.89 23.56
C VAL A 29 -13.84 8.10 23.65
N VAL A 30 -13.77 6.82 24.00
CA VAL A 30 -14.94 5.96 24.16
C VAL A 30 -15.86 6.49 25.25
N ARG A 31 -15.30 6.90 26.40
CA ARG A 31 -16.02 7.40 27.57
C ARG A 31 -16.71 8.74 27.32
N GLU A 32 -16.01 9.71 26.73
CA GLU A 32 -16.52 11.07 26.50
C GLU A 32 -17.53 11.15 25.34
N HIS A 33 -17.34 10.33 24.31
CA HIS A 33 -18.15 10.41 23.09
C HIS A 33 -19.16 9.27 22.92
N GLY A 34 -19.09 8.22 23.73
CA GLY A 34 -20.00 7.08 23.65
C GLY A 34 -19.90 6.32 22.32
N VAL A 35 -18.70 6.27 21.73
CA VAL A 35 -18.44 5.67 20.42
C VAL A 35 -17.63 4.38 20.55
N ALA A 36 -17.75 3.50 19.56
CA ALA A 36 -16.83 2.38 19.42
C ALA A 36 -15.50 2.86 18.82
N PHE A 37 -14.39 2.39 19.39
CA PHE A 37 -13.04 2.64 18.88
C PHE A 37 -12.37 1.30 18.57
N PRO A 38 -12.35 0.85 17.30
CA PRO A 38 -11.62 -0.35 16.93
C PRO A 38 -10.11 -0.08 17.05
N ILE A 39 -9.42 -0.86 17.88
CA ILE A 39 -7.97 -0.72 18.05
C ILE A 39 -7.30 -1.60 17.00
N GLN A 40 -7.02 -1.02 15.84
CA GLN A 40 -6.21 -1.65 14.80
C GLN A 40 -4.78 -1.12 14.87
N ILE A 41 -3.81 -2.00 15.03
CA ILE A 41 -2.39 -1.68 15.21
C ILE A 41 -1.61 -2.24 14.02
N GLY A 42 -0.72 -1.45 13.44
CA GLY A 42 0.09 -1.89 12.30
C GLY A 42 1.51 -1.34 12.35
N GLY A 43 2.04 -0.99 11.18
CA GLY A 43 3.35 -0.36 11.05
C GLY A 43 4.55 -1.28 11.37
N GLY A 44 5.72 -0.67 11.55
CA GLY A 44 6.98 -1.40 11.70
C GLY A 44 7.05 -2.27 12.97
N SER A 45 6.31 -1.89 14.00
CA SER A 45 6.29 -2.62 15.27
C SER A 45 5.52 -3.93 15.20
N MET A 46 4.50 -4.03 14.34
CA MET A 46 3.82 -5.30 14.08
C MET A 46 4.63 -6.23 13.18
N LEU A 47 5.41 -5.68 12.24
CA LEU A 47 6.41 -6.47 11.51
C LEU A 47 7.51 -6.99 12.45
N LEU A 48 8.00 -6.16 13.38
CA LEU A 48 8.92 -6.61 14.43
C LEU A 48 8.29 -7.71 15.28
N ARG A 49 7.05 -7.54 15.76
CA ARG A 49 6.35 -8.55 16.56
C ARG A 49 6.27 -9.89 15.82
N ARG A 50 6.00 -9.86 14.51
CA ARG A 50 5.85 -11.06 13.70
C ARG A 50 7.19 -11.74 13.40
N TYR A 51 8.19 -10.98 12.98
CA TYR A 51 9.43 -11.51 12.39
C TYR A 51 10.65 -11.42 13.29
N GLY A 52 10.68 -10.48 14.23
CA GLY A 52 11.88 -10.17 15.01
C GLY A 52 13.03 -9.65 14.15
N HIS A 53 12.74 -8.99 13.01
CA HIS A 53 13.73 -8.71 11.96
C HIS A 53 14.56 -7.44 12.21
N ARG A 54 14.00 -6.41 12.84
CA ARG A 54 14.71 -5.22 13.33
C ARG A 54 13.99 -4.57 14.50
N LYS A 55 14.69 -3.75 15.29
CA LYS A 55 14.04 -2.96 16.34
C LYS A 55 13.07 -1.92 15.76
N SER A 56 12.00 -1.69 16.51
CA SER A 56 10.95 -0.70 16.27
C SER A 56 10.43 -0.24 17.62
N ARG A 57 10.21 1.06 17.79
CA ARG A 57 9.93 1.68 19.11
C ARG A 57 8.58 2.37 19.18
N ASP A 58 8.04 2.74 18.02
CA ASP A 58 6.81 3.52 17.89
C ASP A 58 5.58 2.60 17.81
N LEU A 59 4.39 3.16 17.93
CA LEU A 59 3.12 2.43 17.83
C LEU A 59 2.19 3.13 16.85
N ASP A 60 1.82 2.45 15.76
CA ASP A 60 0.89 2.97 14.75
C ASP A 60 -0.51 2.38 14.96
N LEU A 61 -1.49 3.25 15.23
CA LEU A 61 -2.92 2.93 15.30
C LEU A 61 -3.63 3.44 14.05
N PHE A 62 -4.53 2.62 13.52
CA PHE A 62 -5.30 2.93 12.33
C PHE A 62 -6.80 2.91 12.63
N VAL A 63 -7.49 3.94 12.16
CA VAL A 63 -8.95 4.04 12.18
C VAL A 63 -9.41 4.52 10.80
N THR A 64 -10.69 4.35 10.48
CA THR A 64 -11.26 4.89 9.23
C THR A 64 -11.97 6.22 9.45
N ASP A 65 -12.32 6.56 10.69
CA ASP A 65 -13.03 7.78 11.05
C ASP A 65 -12.05 8.85 11.58
N ALA A 66 -11.87 9.92 10.81
CA ALA A 66 -11.03 11.05 11.19
C ALA A 66 -11.51 11.79 12.46
N ARG A 67 -12.76 11.60 12.89
CA ARG A 67 -13.25 12.15 14.17
C ARG A 67 -12.59 11.46 15.36
N LEU A 68 -12.43 10.14 15.29
CA LEU A 68 -11.74 9.36 16.33
C LEU A 68 -10.31 9.86 16.52
N VAL A 69 -9.60 10.12 15.42
CA VAL A 69 -8.24 10.68 15.45
C VAL A 69 -8.22 12.04 16.15
N ARG A 70 -9.13 12.95 15.77
CA ARG A 70 -9.18 14.30 16.36
C ARG A 70 -9.46 14.29 17.86
N TRP A 71 -10.26 13.33 18.33
CA TRP A 71 -10.55 13.16 19.76
C TRP A 71 -9.41 12.53 20.55
N CYS A 72 -8.36 12.02 19.90
CA CYS A 72 -7.13 11.60 20.58
C CYS A 72 -6.14 12.75 20.80
N SER A 73 -6.44 13.96 20.30
CA SER A 73 -5.57 15.12 20.46
C SER A 73 -5.49 15.60 21.92
N PRO A 74 -4.30 15.96 22.44
CA PRO A 74 -4.14 16.61 23.74
C PRO A 74 -4.96 17.90 23.93
N ARG A 75 -5.44 18.53 22.85
CA ARG A 75 -6.33 19.70 22.94
C ARG A 75 -7.70 19.37 23.52
N VAL A 76 -8.14 18.12 23.40
CA VAL A 76 -9.51 17.67 23.73
C VAL A 76 -9.53 16.32 24.46
N ASN A 77 -8.37 15.79 24.82
CA ASN A 77 -8.19 14.50 25.49
C ASN A 77 -7.19 14.70 26.64
N GLU A 78 -7.68 14.66 27.87
CA GLU A 78 -6.91 14.88 29.09
C GLU A 78 -5.87 13.79 29.29
N ALA A 79 -6.21 12.51 29.07
CA ALA A 79 -5.26 11.41 29.12
C ALA A 79 -4.09 11.63 28.14
N ALA A 80 -4.35 12.11 26.92
CA ALA A 80 -3.31 12.43 25.96
C ALA A 80 -2.44 13.60 26.44
N ALA A 81 -3.05 14.65 27.00
CA ALA A 81 -2.35 15.82 27.54
C ALA A 81 -1.48 15.50 28.76
N ASP A 82 -1.91 14.57 29.61
CA ASP A 82 -1.19 14.18 30.83
C ASP A 82 -0.05 13.19 30.55
N LEU A 83 -0.23 12.27 29.60
CA LEU A 83 0.68 11.14 29.37
C LEU A 83 1.75 11.42 28.32
N PHE A 84 1.52 12.37 27.42
CA PHE A 84 2.42 12.70 26.32
C PHE A 84 2.95 14.11 26.46
N ALA A 85 4.27 14.25 26.36
CA ALA A 85 4.96 15.52 26.62
C ALA A 85 4.86 16.49 25.43
N ASP A 86 4.64 15.97 24.22
CA ASP A 86 4.51 16.74 23.00
C ASP A 86 3.58 16.02 22.01
N TYR A 87 3.08 16.74 21.02
CA TYR A 87 2.19 16.17 19.99
C TYR A 87 2.24 16.95 18.68
N GLY A 88 1.95 16.23 17.58
CA GLY A 88 1.73 16.79 16.25
C GLY A 88 0.32 16.52 15.77
N GLU A 89 -0.28 17.47 15.07
CA GLU A 89 -1.60 17.31 14.45
C GLU A 89 -1.56 17.57 12.95
N GLU A 90 -2.17 16.66 12.21
CA GLU A 90 -2.48 16.81 10.80
C GLU A 90 -3.99 16.59 10.56
N ALA A 91 -4.45 16.81 9.32
CA ALA A 91 -5.87 16.69 9.00
C ALA A 91 -6.46 15.30 9.30
N THR A 92 -5.64 14.25 9.17
CA THR A 92 -6.01 12.83 9.29
C THR A 92 -5.08 12.06 10.24
N ALA A 93 -4.25 12.74 11.03
CA ALA A 93 -3.34 12.07 11.95
C ALA A 93 -3.12 12.91 13.22
N VAL A 94 -2.97 12.22 14.35
CA VAL A 94 -2.44 12.77 15.59
C VAL A 94 -1.23 11.93 15.97
N LYS A 95 -0.10 12.61 16.20
CA LYS A 95 1.12 12.00 16.71
C LYS A 95 1.28 12.41 18.17
N LEU A 96 1.39 11.44 19.06
CA LEU A 96 1.63 11.66 20.49
C LEU A 96 3.07 11.26 20.83
N VAL A 97 3.82 12.12 21.49
CA VAL A 97 5.27 11.94 21.69
C VAL A 97 5.60 11.82 23.17
N THR A 98 6.38 10.79 23.52
CA THR A 98 6.88 10.58 24.89
C THR A 98 8.33 10.07 24.86
N GLY A 99 9.26 10.91 25.33
CA GLY A 99 10.69 10.61 25.28
C GLY A 99 11.19 10.45 23.83
N LEU A 100 11.63 9.23 23.48
CA LEU A 100 12.12 8.86 22.14
C LEU A 100 11.14 7.93 21.41
N GLN A 101 9.86 7.97 21.78
CA GLN A 101 8.83 7.09 21.27
C GLN A 101 7.62 7.89 20.82
N GLU A 102 6.96 7.40 19.79
CA GLU A 102 5.79 8.03 19.20
C GLU A 102 4.61 7.04 19.16
N VAL A 103 3.40 7.56 19.38
CA VAL A 103 2.15 6.87 19.06
C VAL A 103 1.47 7.66 17.94
N ASP A 104 1.40 7.07 16.76
CA ASP A 104 0.74 7.64 15.59
C ASP A 104 -0.68 7.10 15.48
N ILE A 105 -1.68 7.98 15.50
CA ILE A 105 -3.10 7.62 15.35
C ILE A 105 -3.58 8.19 14.03
N ILE A 106 -3.86 7.33 13.06
CA ILE A 106 -3.99 7.70 11.65
C ILE A 106 -5.36 7.27 11.11
N ALA A 107 -6.07 8.22 10.50
CA ALA A 107 -7.29 7.96 9.74
C ALA A 107 -6.94 7.61 8.30
N VAL A 108 -7.07 6.34 7.93
CA VAL A 108 -6.78 5.84 6.59
C VAL A 108 -7.66 4.64 6.26
N ALA A 109 -8.07 4.53 5.00
CA ALA A 109 -8.77 3.33 4.54
C ALA A 109 -7.81 2.13 4.49
N PRO A 110 -8.29 0.90 4.74
CA PRO A 110 -7.54 -0.30 4.38
C PRO A 110 -7.23 -0.33 2.89
N VAL A 111 -6.06 -0.83 2.51
CA VAL A 111 -5.75 -1.10 1.10
C VAL A 111 -6.34 -2.43 0.67
N ILE A 112 -6.21 -3.44 1.53
CA ILE A 112 -6.69 -4.80 1.31
C ILE A 112 -8.06 -4.94 1.99
N THR A 113 -9.08 -5.41 1.26
CA THR A 113 -10.44 -5.54 1.82
C THR A 113 -10.67 -6.82 2.61
N ASP A 114 -9.92 -7.87 2.27
CA ASP A 114 -10.14 -9.21 2.81
C ASP A 114 -8.87 -9.71 3.50
N ASP A 115 -9.00 -10.26 4.71
CA ASP A 115 -7.87 -10.83 5.47
C ASP A 115 -6.70 -9.83 5.61
N ALA A 116 -7.01 -8.58 5.98
CA ALA A 116 -6.02 -7.51 6.20
C ALA A 116 -5.53 -7.44 7.66
N VAL A 117 -6.28 -8.05 8.59
CA VAL A 117 -5.99 -8.02 10.03
C VAL A 117 -6.16 -9.41 10.66
N GLU A 118 -5.47 -9.64 11.77
CA GLU A 118 -5.64 -10.80 12.65
C GLU A 118 -6.04 -10.35 14.07
N PRO A 119 -7.02 -10.99 14.72
CA PRO A 119 -7.35 -10.68 16.11
C PRO A 119 -6.23 -11.11 17.05
N ALA A 120 -5.94 -10.27 18.06
CA ALA A 120 -4.96 -10.58 19.11
C ALA A 120 -5.40 -9.99 20.46
N THR A 121 -4.74 -10.42 21.53
CA THR A 121 -4.91 -9.84 22.87
C THR A 121 -3.58 -9.26 23.34
N LEU A 122 -3.54 -7.94 23.56
CA LEU A 122 -2.36 -7.23 24.07
C LEU A 122 -2.68 -6.60 25.42
N LEU A 123 -1.89 -6.92 26.45
CA LEU A 123 -2.14 -6.50 27.85
C LEU A 123 -3.58 -6.77 28.32
N GLY A 124 -4.16 -7.90 27.91
CA GLY A 124 -5.53 -8.28 28.27
C GLY A 124 -6.63 -7.56 27.49
N ARG A 125 -6.28 -6.75 26.47
CA ARG A 125 -7.23 -6.05 25.61
C ARG A 125 -7.28 -6.66 24.22
N ASP A 126 -8.49 -6.85 23.70
CA ASP A 126 -8.71 -7.30 22.33
C ASP A 126 -8.36 -6.19 21.34
N VAL A 127 -7.52 -6.54 20.36
CA VAL A 127 -7.04 -5.64 19.31
C VAL A 127 -7.06 -6.36 17.96
N LEU A 128 -6.95 -5.59 16.89
CA LEU A 128 -6.74 -6.07 15.52
C LEU A 128 -5.31 -5.74 15.12
N ILE A 129 -4.53 -6.72 14.67
CA ILE A 129 -3.17 -6.52 14.19
C ILE A 129 -3.19 -6.56 12.67
N GLU A 130 -2.68 -5.53 12.01
CA GLU A 130 -2.51 -5.55 10.56
C GLU A 130 -1.54 -6.66 10.15
N ARG A 131 -1.94 -7.43 9.14
CA ARG A 131 -1.05 -8.41 8.53
C ARG A 131 0.06 -7.72 7.74
N PRO A 132 1.20 -8.39 7.53
CA PRO A 132 2.33 -7.85 6.76
C PRO A 132 1.92 -7.29 5.39
N ARG A 133 1.03 -8.00 4.67
CA ARG A 133 0.47 -7.53 3.40
C ARG A 133 -0.16 -6.15 3.48
N GLU A 134 -0.96 -5.86 4.51
CA GLU A 134 -1.66 -4.58 4.65
C GLU A 134 -0.68 -3.46 5.03
N ILE A 135 0.24 -3.75 5.97
CA ILE A 135 1.27 -2.79 6.40
C ILE A 135 2.12 -2.36 5.20
N LEU A 136 2.59 -3.32 4.40
CA LEU A 136 3.40 -3.04 3.22
C LEU A 136 2.59 -2.39 2.10
N ALA A 137 1.36 -2.84 1.86
CA ALA A 137 0.47 -2.24 0.87
C ALA A 137 0.22 -0.76 1.16
N LYS A 138 -0.07 -0.38 2.41
CA LYS A 138 -0.22 1.02 2.83
C LYS A 138 1.02 1.85 2.57
N LYS A 139 2.21 1.32 2.86
CA LYS A 139 3.47 2.02 2.59
C LYS A 139 3.67 2.24 1.09
N ILE A 140 3.32 1.28 0.25
CA ILE A 140 3.47 1.41 -1.21
C ILE A 140 2.42 2.39 -1.78
N VAL A 141 1.14 2.18 -1.45
CA VAL A 141 0.02 2.95 -2.01
C VAL A 141 0.00 4.39 -1.52
N TYR A 142 0.20 4.62 -0.22
CA TYR A 142 0.11 5.96 0.36
C TYR A 142 1.46 6.66 0.49
N ARG A 143 2.56 5.91 0.51
CA ARG A 143 3.91 6.45 0.76
C ARG A 143 4.94 6.03 -0.29
N GLY A 144 4.54 5.56 -1.48
CA GLY A 144 5.47 5.06 -2.51
C GLY A 144 6.59 6.04 -2.87
N ARG A 145 6.28 7.32 -3.08
CA ARG A 145 7.28 8.39 -3.34
C ARG A 145 8.07 8.84 -2.11
N THR A 146 7.64 8.47 -0.91
CA THR A 146 8.29 8.81 0.36
C THR A 146 8.77 7.57 1.12
N PHE A 147 8.90 6.44 0.42
CA PHE A 147 9.32 5.16 0.97
C PHE A 147 10.68 5.30 1.64
N GLN A 148 10.79 4.82 2.89
CA GLN A 148 11.97 4.98 3.71
C GLN A 148 12.93 3.81 3.53
N PRO A 149 14.24 3.97 3.78
CA PRO A 149 15.20 2.87 3.82
C PRO A 149 14.74 1.67 4.65
N ARG A 150 14.16 1.91 5.84
CA ARG A 150 13.58 0.85 6.69
C ARG A 150 12.42 0.11 6.04
N ASP A 151 11.66 0.77 5.15
CA ASP A 151 10.56 0.16 4.42
C ASP A 151 11.06 -0.79 3.32
N VAL A 152 12.21 -0.46 2.69
CA VAL A 152 12.91 -1.35 1.75
C VAL A 152 13.34 -2.62 2.49
N PHE A 153 13.91 -2.46 3.69
CA PHE A 153 14.30 -3.58 4.54
C PHE A 153 13.12 -4.42 5.00
N ASP A 154 12.04 -3.78 5.46
CA ASP A 154 10.80 -4.46 5.87
C ASP A 154 10.21 -5.31 4.72
N LEU A 155 10.16 -4.76 3.50
CA LEU A 155 9.68 -5.48 2.33
C LEU A 155 10.60 -6.65 1.96
N ALA A 156 11.93 -6.45 1.96
CA ALA A 156 12.90 -7.51 1.67
C ALA A 156 12.82 -8.66 2.70
N CYS A 157 12.73 -8.32 3.99
CA CYS A 157 12.60 -9.30 5.06
C CYS A 157 11.30 -10.09 4.96
N THR A 158 10.19 -9.41 4.63
CA THR A 158 8.89 -10.08 4.44
C THR A 158 8.93 -11.00 3.22
N ALA A 159 9.52 -10.57 2.11
CA ALA A 159 9.68 -11.41 0.92
C ALA A 159 10.53 -12.66 1.18
N PHE A 160 11.53 -12.57 2.07
CA PHE A 160 12.33 -13.70 2.50
C PHE A 160 11.60 -14.62 3.49
N ALA A 161 10.84 -14.05 4.42
CA ALA A 161 10.19 -14.77 5.52
C ALA A 161 8.86 -15.44 5.11
N GLU A 162 8.01 -14.70 4.41
CA GLU A 162 6.64 -15.05 4.01
C GLU A 162 6.31 -14.43 2.64
N PRO A 163 6.88 -14.96 1.54
CA PRO A 163 6.67 -14.42 0.19
C PRO A 163 5.18 -14.36 -0.23
N GLU A 164 4.32 -15.20 0.35
CA GLU A 164 2.88 -15.17 0.14
C GLU A 164 2.21 -13.89 0.64
N GLU A 165 2.70 -13.28 1.73
CA GLU A 165 2.21 -11.99 2.21
C GLU A 165 2.54 -10.88 1.21
N VAL A 166 3.71 -10.94 0.56
CA VAL A 166 4.11 -10.00 -0.49
C VAL A 166 3.30 -10.23 -1.78
N ALA A 167 3.09 -11.49 -2.17
CA ALA A 167 2.28 -11.83 -3.34
C ALA A 167 0.84 -11.34 -3.21
N ALA A 168 0.26 -11.39 -2.00
CA ALA A 168 -1.10 -10.95 -1.71
C ALA A 168 -1.34 -9.44 -1.93
N ILE A 169 -0.27 -8.64 -2.03
CA ILE A 169 -0.35 -7.18 -2.27
C ILE A 169 -0.68 -6.88 -3.73
N LEU A 170 -0.19 -7.70 -4.68
CA LEU A 170 -0.27 -7.45 -6.12
C LEU A 170 -1.67 -7.05 -6.63
N PRO A 171 -2.77 -7.70 -6.21
CA PRO A 171 -4.11 -7.33 -6.67
C PRO A 171 -4.54 -5.91 -6.24
N TRP A 172 -3.81 -5.23 -5.38
CA TRP A 172 -4.15 -3.90 -4.88
C TRP A 172 -3.24 -2.80 -5.46
N LEU A 173 -2.30 -3.19 -6.32
CA LEU A 173 -1.36 -2.30 -6.98
C LEU A 173 -1.78 -1.98 -8.42
N ASN A 174 -1.22 -0.90 -8.94
CA ASN A 174 -1.29 -0.51 -10.34
C ASN A 174 0.10 -0.05 -10.80
N LEU A 175 0.27 0.18 -12.09
CA LEU A 175 1.57 0.58 -12.64
C LEU A 175 2.09 1.91 -12.06
N THR A 176 1.21 2.87 -11.74
CA THR A 176 1.63 4.13 -11.10
C THR A 176 2.23 3.89 -9.71
N HIS A 177 1.66 3.00 -8.90
CA HIS A 177 2.27 2.64 -7.61
C HIS A 177 3.67 2.04 -7.79
N LEU A 178 3.88 1.23 -8.82
CA LEU A 178 5.19 0.64 -9.11
C LEU A 178 6.17 1.69 -9.65
N ASP A 179 5.72 2.59 -10.53
CA ASP A 179 6.55 3.66 -11.08
C ASP A 179 7.00 4.64 -9.99
N ASP A 180 6.11 4.99 -9.07
CA ASP A 180 6.42 5.84 -7.93
C ASP A 180 7.47 5.20 -7.00
N LEU A 181 7.30 3.92 -6.71
CA LEU A 181 8.24 3.15 -5.89
C LEU A 181 9.59 2.98 -6.60
N ASP A 182 9.62 2.62 -7.89
CA ASP A 182 10.85 2.51 -8.67
C ASP A 182 11.65 3.82 -8.68
N ALA A 183 10.96 4.93 -8.94
CA ALA A 183 11.59 6.24 -8.91
C ALA A 183 12.14 6.56 -7.51
N ARG A 184 11.44 6.17 -6.46
CA ARG A 184 11.93 6.36 -5.08
C ARG A 184 13.12 5.46 -4.76
N LEU A 185 13.11 4.20 -5.20
CA LEU A 185 14.22 3.26 -5.00
C LEU A 185 15.49 3.75 -5.70
N ALA A 186 15.38 4.31 -6.92
CA ALA A 186 16.50 4.91 -7.63
C ALA A 186 17.08 6.14 -6.90
N GLU A 187 16.24 6.96 -6.27
CA GLU A 187 16.68 8.11 -5.48
C GLU A 187 17.46 7.71 -4.22
N ILE A 188 17.03 6.65 -3.53
CA ILE A 188 17.65 6.23 -2.27
C ILE A 188 18.83 5.29 -2.47
N GLU A 189 18.94 4.59 -3.61
CA GLU A 189 20.01 3.63 -3.89
C GLU A 189 21.42 4.13 -3.54
N PRO A 190 21.84 5.37 -3.88
CA PRO A 190 23.19 5.85 -3.56
C PRO A 190 23.48 5.97 -2.06
N ILE A 191 22.44 6.12 -1.24
CA ILE A 191 22.56 6.33 0.21
C ILE A 191 22.04 5.15 1.04
N LEU A 192 21.36 4.19 0.40
CA LEU A 192 20.60 3.15 1.08
C LEU A 192 21.46 2.34 2.06
N GLY A 193 22.65 1.90 1.64
CA GLY A 193 23.54 1.11 2.51
C GLY A 193 23.95 1.86 3.78
N ARG A 194 24.22 3.17 3.68
CA ARG A 194 24.52 4.02 4.85
C ARG A 194 23.29 4.19 5.72
N ASP A 195 22.15 4.55 5.12
CA ASP A 195 20.92 4.79 5.86
C ASP A 195 20.40 3.53 6.56
N LEU A 196 20.58 2.35 5.95
CA LEU A 196 20.29 1.08 6.60
C LEU A 196 21.22 0.86 7.78
N ALA A 197 22.54 1.03 7.62
CA ALA A 197 23.49 0.88 8.73
C ALA A 197 23.21 1.85 9.90
N ASP A 198 22.77 3.08 9.59
CA ASP A 198 22.53 4.12 10.60
C ASP A 198 21.14 4.00 11.27
N LYS A 199 20.12 3.55 10.53
CA LYS A 199 18.71 3.64 10.97
C LYS A 199 18.04 2.28 11.19
N VAL A 200 18.66 1.18 10.78
CA VAL A 200 18.11 -0.17 10.92
C VAL A 200 18.97 -1.01 11.84
N ASP A 201 18.46 -1.24 13.04
CA ASP A 201 19.01 -2.19 14.02
C ASP A 201 18.47 -3.59 13.72
N ALA A 202 19.07 -4.24 12.72
CA ALA A 202 18.68 -5.56 12.22
C ALA A 202 19.02 -6.66 13.23
N ALA A 203 18.15 -7.65 13.36
CA ALA A 203 18.46 -8.84 14.15
C ALA A 203 19.46 -9.75 13.42
N PRO A 204 20.28 -10.54 14.13
CA PRO A 204 21.32 -11.38 13.52
C PRO A 204 20.82 -12.32 12.42
N ALA A 205 19.59 -12.82 12.52
CA ALA A 205 18.99 -13.69 11.50
C ALA A 205 18.67 -12.96 10.19
N PHE A 206 18.55 -11.64 10.20
CA PHE A 206 18.20 -10.79 9.07
C PHE A 206 19.34 -9.87 8.61
N GLU A 207 20.45 -9.79 9.34
CA GLU A 207 21.67 -9.08 8.91
C GLU A 207 22.12 -9.45 7.48
N PRO A 208 22.09 -10.73 7.05
CA PRO A 208 22.44 -11.10 5.67
C PRO A 208 21.55 -10.48 4.59
N ILE A 209 20.35 -9.97 4.95
CA ILE A 209 19.42 -9.30 4.02
C ILE A 209 19.81 -7.85 3.80
N MET A 210 20.54 -7.20 4.71
CA MET A 210 20.91 -5.78 4.61
C MET A 210 21.63 -5.44 3.30
N GLY A 211 22.56 -6.29 2.87
CA GLY A 211 23.29 -6.14 1.61
C GLY A 211 22.42 -6.29 0.36
N PRO A 212 21.76 -7.45 0.14
CA PRO A 212 20.92 -7.69 -1.04
C PRO A 212 19.53 -7.05 -0.96
N CYS A 213 19.24 -6.24 0.07
CA CYS A 213 17.91 -5.69 0.35
C CYS A 213 17.26 -5.02 -0.88
N LEU A 214 18.02 -4.19 -1.59
CA LEU A 214 17.52 -3.48 -2.77
C LEU A 214 17.23 -4.44 -3.94
N ASP A 215 18.11 -5.42 -4.15
CA ASP A 215 17.96 -6.40 -5.23
C ASP A 215 16.76 -7.31 -4.99
N ILE A 216 16.51 -7.71 -3.74
CA ILE A 216 15.31 -8.46 -3.35
C ILE A 216 14.05 -7.65 -3.68
N VAL A 217 14.01 -6.37 -3.27
CA VAL A 217 12.86 -5.50 -3.54
C VAL A 217 12.68 -5.29 -5.04
N ARG A 218 13.76 -5.06 -5.81
CA ARG A 218 13.70 -4.97 -7.28
C ARG A 218 13.16 -6.25 -7.92
N GLY A 219 13.54 -7.42 -7.41
CA GLY A 219 12.99 -8.71 -7.83
C GLY A 219 11.48 -8.81 -7.60
N VAL A 220 11.01 -8.35 -6.43
CA VAL A 220 9.56 -8.27 -6.14
C VAL A 220 8.85 -7.33 -7.11
N LEU A 221 9.40 -6.13 -7.34
CA LEU A 221 8.80 -5.14 -8.25
C LEU A 221 8.78 -5.65 -9.69
N LEU A 222 9.83 -6.33 -10.15
CA LEU A 222 9.87 -6.95 -11.46
C LEU A 222 8.75 -7.99 -11.59
N ALA A 223 8.63 -8.89 -10.62
CA ALA A 223 7.58 -9.91 -10.62
C ALA A 223 6.17 -9.27 -10.62
N TRP A 224 5.92 -8.24 -9.82
CA TRP A 224 4.66 -7.51 -9.85
C TRP A 224 4.42 -6.83 -11.19
N ARG A 225 5.43 -6.18 -11.75
CA ARG A 225 5.33 -5.47 -13.03
C ARG A 225 5.05 -6.43 -14.18
N GLU A 226 5.69 -7.59 -14.21
CA GLU A 226 5.41 -8.64 -15.21
C GLU A 226 3.96 -9.12 -15.15
N ASN A 227 3.37 -9.19 -13.96
CA ASN A 227 1.98 -9.59 -13.78
C ASN A 227 0.95 -8.46 -14.02
N LEU A 228 1.35 -7.19 -13.84
CA LEU A 228 0.49 -6.03 -14.15
C LEU A 228 0.66 -5.54 -15.60
N THR A 229 1.77 -5.85 -16.24
CA THR A 229 2.04 -5.42 -17.61
C THR A 229 1.03 -6.11 -18.52
N PRO A 230 0.27 -5.33 -19.30
CA PRO A 230 -0.70 -5.90 -20.22
C PRO A 230 -0.03 -6.90 -21.16
N LYS A 231 -0.57 -8.11 -21.22
CA LYS A 231 -0.07 -9.16 -22.14
C LYS A 231 -0.56 -8.95 -23.57
N VAL A 232 -1.22 -7.82 -23.79
CA VAL A 232 -1.89 -7.44 -25.01
C VAL A 232 -1.20 -6.22 -25.60
N GLN A 233 -0.71 -6.36 -26.83
CA GLN A 233 -0.19 -5.21 -27.57
C GLN A 233 -1.33 -4.23 -27.89
N THR A 234 -1.18 -2.98 -27.47
CA THR A 234 -2.10 -1.91 -27.85
C THR A 234 -1.83 -1.47 -29.29
N PRO A 235 -2.87 -1.36 -30.15
CA PRO A 235 -2.72 -0.76 -31.47
C PRO A 235 -2.22 0.68 -31.34
N PRO A 236 -1.40 1.19 -32.27
CA PRO A 236 -0.99 2.58 -32.27
C PRO A 236 -2.22 3.50 -32.41
N PHE A 237 -2.34 4.49 -31.54
CA PHE A 237 -3.36 5.54 -31.61
C PHE A 237 -2.72 6.93 -31.39
N PRO A 238 -3.29 8.02 -31.94
CA PRO A 238 -2.75 9.35 -31.75
C PRO A 238 -2.75 9.75 -30.26
N ARG A 239 -1.59 10.12 -29.71
CA ARG A 239 -1.48 10.60 -28.33
C ARG A 239 -2.26 11.92 -28.21
N GLY A 240 -3.31 11.94 -27.38
CA GLY A 240 -4.13 13.12 -27.10
C GLY A 240 -5.61 13.00 -27.48
N SER A 241 -5.97 12.05 -28.35
CA SER A 241 -7.38 11.75 -28.66
C SER A 241 -7.96 10.63 -27.78
N HIS A 242 -7.11 9.71 -27.31
CA HIS A 242 -7.57 8.50 -26.65
C HIS A 242 -6.70 8.07 -25.46
N ARG A 243 -7.26 7.23 -24.57
CA ARG A 243 -6.60 6.59 -23.42
C ARG A 243 -6.85 5.08 -23.42
N ALA A 244 -5.80 4.28 -23.26
CA ALA A 244 -5.93 2.85 -23.00
C ALA A 244 -6.24 2.57 -21.52
N LEU A 245 -7.24 1.73 -21.27
CA LEU A 245 -7.59 1.21 -19.94
C LEU A 245 -7.47 -0.30 -19.98
N TYR A 246 -6.57 -0.81 -19.14
CA TYR A 246 -6.33 -2.24 -19.01
C TYR A 246 -7.25 -2.83 -17.94
N SER A 247 -7.66 -4.08 -18.14
CA SER A 247 -8.25 -4.87 -17.06
C SER A 247 -7.23 -5.04 -15.93
N LYS A 248 -7.73 -5.30 -14.73
CA LYS A 248 -6.91 -5.40 -13.51
C LYS A 248 -5.82 -6.47 -13.61
N ASP A 249 -6.06 -7.51 -14.40
CA ASP A 249 -5.14 -8.62 -14.69
C ASP A 249 -4.28 -8.39 -15.96
N GLY A 250 -4.41 -7.26 -16.64
CA GLY A 250 -3.65 -6.93 -17.86
C GLY A 250 -4.03 -7.77 -19.09
N GLU A 251 -5.03 -8.65 -18.99
CA GLU A 251 -5.44 -9.57 -20.06
C GLU A 251 -6.33 -8.91 -21.11
N THR A 252 -6.84 -7.70 -20.87
CA THR A 252 -7.71 -6.98 -21.80
C THR A 252 -7.38 -5.49 -21.81
N VAL A 253 -7.49 -4.85 -22.97
CA VAL A 253 -7.42 -3.39 -23.09
C VAL A 253 -8.65 -2.83 -23.79
N VAL A 254 -9.16 -1.71 -23.26
CA VAL A 254 -10.22 -0.90 -23.85
C VAL A 254 -9.68 0.50 -24.10
N ILE A 255 -9.82 1.00 -25.32
CA ILE A 255 -9.44 2.37 -25.66
C ILE A 255 -10.68 3.28 -25.39
N LYS A 256 -10.47 4.44 -24.76
CA LYS A 256 -11.49 5.46 -24.40
C LYS A 256 -11.17 6.84 -24.98
N GLU A 257 -12.19 7.60 -25.39
CA GLU A 257 -12.08 9.00 -25.86
C GLU A 257 -12.64 9.94 -24.79
N TRP A 258 -12.13 11.18 -24.76
CA TRP A 258 -12.70 12.22 -23.90
C TRP A 258 -14.03 12.73 -24.46
N ASP A 259 -15.13 12.46 -23.75
CA ASP A 259 -16.44 13.03 -24.07
C ASP A 259 -16.59 14.38 -23.36
N ALA A 260 -16.44 15.47 -24.12
CA ALA A 260 -16.55 16.84 -23.60
C ALA A 260 -17.97 17.18 -23.10
N GLY A 261 -19.01 16.54 -23.63
CA GLY A 261 -20.39 16.74 -23.20
C GLY A 261 -20.70 16.07 -21.86
N LYS A 262 -20.01 14.97 -21.53
CA LYS A 262 -20.17 14.24 -20.27
C LYS A 262 -19.06 14.50 -19.24
N GLY A 263 -18.00 15.21 -19.62
CA GLY A 263 -16.86 15.50 -18.76
C GLY A 263 -16.11 14.26 -18.28
N ARG A 264 -16.12 13.17 -19.06
CA ARG A 264 -15.48 11.90 -18.70
C ARG A 264 -14.95 11.17 -19.93
N PHE A 265 -14.01 10.26 -19.71
CA PHE A 265 -13.60 9.30 -20.73
C PHE A 265 -14.68 8.23 -20.91
N ASP A 266 -15.32 8.19 -22.09
CA ASP A 266 -16.33 7.19 -22.43
C ASP A 266 -15.74 6.09 -23.32
N LYS A 267 -16.39 4.92 -23.36
CA LYS A 267 -15.95 3.82 -24.24
C LYS A 267 -16.03 4.34 -25.68
N ILE A 268 -14.92 4.30 -26.41
CA ILE A 268 -14.97 4.64 -27.84
C ILE A 268 -15.78 3.53 -28.51
N GLY A 269 -16.76 3.91 -29.34
CA GLY A 269 -17.03 3.11 -30.52
C GLY A 269 -15.86 3.31 -31.46
N ASN A 270 -14.74 2.59 -31.24
CA ASN A 270 -13.44 2.85 -31.86
C ASN A 270 -13.56 3.06 -33.37
N PRO A 271 -13.40 4.28 -33.92
CA PRO A 271 -13.68 4.47 -35.33
C PRO A 271 -12.60 3.84 -36.22
N LEU A 272 -11.40 3.53 -35.71
CA LEU A 272 -10.24 3.24 -36.55
C LEU A 272 -9.26 2.16 -36.01
N GLY A 273 -9.70 1.24 -35.14
CA GLY A 273 -8.92 0.04 -34.78
C GLY A 273 -9.72 -0.98 -33.95
N PRO A 274 -9.10 -2.09 -33.49
CA PRO A 274 -9.81 -3.05 -32.64
C PRO A 274 -10.20 -2.39 -31.32
N ALA A 275 -11.47 -2.50 -30.95
CA ALA A 275 -12.02 -1.84 -29.76
C ALA A 275 -11.75 -2.63 -28.46
N ILE A 276 -11.46 -3.93 -28.60
CA ILE A 276 -11.07 -4.83 -27.52
C ILE A 276 -9.97 -5.74 -28.06
N VAL A 277 -8.87 -5.85 -27.32
CA VAL A 277 -7.79 -6.81 -27.61
C VAL A 277 -7.56 -7.66 -26.36
N SER A 278 -7.42 -8.97 -26.55
CA SER A 278 -7.23 -9.97 -25.49
C SER A 278 -6.41 -11.18 -26.01
N PRO A 279 -5.93 -12.09 -25.15
CA PRO A 279 -5.31 -13.35 -25.59
C PRO A 279 -6.22 -14.24 -26.44
N LYS A 280 -7.55 -14.05 -26.35
CA LYS A 280 -8.54 -14.81 -27.11
C LYS A 280 -8.75 -14.25 -28.53
N GLY A 281 -8.10 -13.13 -28.87
CA GLY A 281 -8.20 -12.46 -30.15
C GLY A 281 -8.59 -10.98 -30.02
N SER A 282 -8.80 -10.36 -31.17
CA SER A 282 -9.19 -8.96 -31.34
C SER A 282 -10.64 -8.87 -31.81
N ALA A 283 -11.41 -7.93 -31.27
CA ALA A 283 -12.74 -7.59 -31.77
C ALA A 283 -12.72 -6.22 -32.45
N PHE A 284 -13.18 -6.16 -33.70
CA PHE A 284 -13.28 -4.94 -34.50
C PHE A 284 -14.71 -4.42 -34.43
N LEU A 285 -14.86 -3.15 -34.06
CA LEU A 285 -16.17 -2.51 -33.94
C LEU A 285 -16.15 -1.18 -34.67
N LEU A 286 -17.24 -0.85 -35.37
CA LEU A 286 -17.51 0.48 -35.92
C LEU A 286 -18.92 0.90 -35.52
N HIS A 287 -19.08 2.12 -34.97
CA HIS A 287 -20.38 2.61 -34.47
C HIS A 287 -21.09 1.65 -33.48
N GLY A 288 -20.31 0.86 -32.74
CA GLY A 288 -20.83 -0.12 -31.78
C GLY A 288 -21.28 -1.46 -32.39
N VAL A 289 -21.09 -1.67 -33.69
CA VAL A 289 -21.38 -2.93 -34.39
C VAL A 289 -20.09 -3.71 -34.58
N GLU A 290 -20.08 -4.98 -34.14
CA GLU A 290 -18.95 -5.89 -34.35
C GLU A 290 -18.90 -6.39 -35.79
N MET A 291 -17.69 -6.49 -36.35
CA MET A 291 -17.45 -6.91 -37.73
C MET A 291 -16.11 -7.67 -37.85
N THR A 292 -15.89 -8.32 -39.00
CA THR A 292 -14.61 -9.00 -39.28
C THR A 292 -13.49 -7.99 -39.52
N GLU A 293 -12.24 -8.41 -39.34
CA GLU A 293 -11.07 -7.57 -39.65
C GLU A 293 -11.04 -7.13 -41.11
N GLU A 294 -11.45 -8.02 -42.03
CA GLU A 294 -11.47 -7.75 -43.46
C GLU A 294 -12.53 -6.70 -43.82
N ASP A 295 -13.75 -6.85 -43.30
CA ASP A 295 -14.82 -5.87 -43.49
C ASP A 295 -14.44 -4.51 -42.91
N TRP A 296 -13.78 -4.53 -41.75
CA TRP A 296 -13.31 -3.32 -41.08
C TRP A 296 -12.23 -2.60 -41.90
N ARG A 297 -11.19 -3.31 -42.38
CA ARG A 297 -10.12 -2.73 -43.22
C ARG A 297 -10.65 -2.14 -44.53
N ASN A 298 -11.68 -2.75 -45.09
CA ASN A 298 -12.30 -2.31 -46.35
C ASN A 298 -13.38 -1.24 -46.14
N HIS A 299 -13.71 -0.89 -44.89
CA HIS A 299 -14.74 0.10 -44.61
C HIS A 299 -14.30 1.51 -45.05
N PRO A 300 -15.12 2.28 -45.79
CA PRO A 300 -14.72 3.58 -46.34
C PRO A 300 -14.21 4.58 -45.30
N GLU A 301 -14.82 4.61 -44.11
CA GLU A 301 -14.37 5.47 -43.00
C GLU A 301 -12.98 5.07 -42.46
N VAL A 302 -12.65 3.78 -42.52
CA VAL A 302 -11.35 3.24 -42.08
C VAL A 302 -10.27 3.50 -43.12
N ALA A 303 -10.57 3.22 -44.39
CA ALA A 303 -9.66 3.47 -45.51
C ALA A 303 -9.31 4.95 -45.69
N ALA A 304 -10.22 5.86 -45.32
CA ALA A 304 -10.00 7.31 -45.42
C ALA A 304 -9.10 7.90 -44.32
N ALA A 305 -8.83 7.14 -43.25
CA ALA A 305 -8.09 7.64 -42.09
C ALA A 305 -6.76 6.92 -41.83
N LEU A 306 -6.42 5.92 -42.65
CA LEU A 306 -5.09 5.30 -42.77
C LEU A 306 -4.27 6.00 -43.85
#